data_AF-A0A2T4DMK6-F1
#
_entry.id   AF-A0A2T4DMK6-F1
#
_cell.length_a   1.000
_cell.length_b   1.000
_cell.length_c   1.000
_cell.angle_alpha   90.00
_cell.angle_beta   90.00
_cell.angle_gamma   90.00
#
_symmetry.space_group_name_H-M   'P 1'
#
loop_
_entity.id
_entity.type
_entity.pdbx_description
1 polymer ?
#
loop_
_entity_poly.entity_id
_entity_poly.type
_entity_poly.pdbx_seq_one_letter_code
_entity_poly.pdbx_strand_id
1 'polypeptide(L)'
;MTKIYYLLICLLPIQLFCQTPCENGSVNGYPCNQVDLYARLSNTELSGDANIESADIWGWTDPDTGKEYALVGMTNGIVFVDISSPATPVIIGRLPSHTGKSSLWRDLNVFNN
;
A
#
# COMPACT_ATOMS: atom_id res chain seq x y z
N MET A 1 38.09 46.47 -14.90
CA MET A 1 37.87 45.27 -15.74
C MET A 1 37.76 44.06 -14.81
N THR A 2 36.55 43.69 -14.43
CA THR A 2 36.31 42.44 -13.67
C THR A 2 34.89 42.01 -13.99
N LYS A 3 34.77 40.99 -14.84
CA LYS A 3 33.50 40.46 -15.33
C LYS A 3 32.90 39.58 -14.23
N ILE A 4 31.73 39.95 -13.73
CA ILE A 4 30.87 39.11 -12.91
C ILE A 4 30.14 38.15 -13.86
N TYR A 5 30.36 36.85 -13.69
CA TYR A 5 29.64 35.80 -14.41
C TYR A 5 28.47 35.35 -13.52
N TYR A 6 27.24 35.60 -13.98
CA TYR A 6 26.03 35.06 -13.35
C TYR A 6 25.96 33.56 -13.65
N LEU A 7 26.07 32.75 -12.60
CA LEU A 7 25.82 31.31 -12.63
C LEU A 7 24.30 31.10 -12.77
N LEU A 8 23.85 30.72 -13.95
CA LEU A 8 22.45 30.38 -14.23
C LEU A 8 22.15 29.01 -13.60
N ILE A 9 21.61 29.00 -12.38
CA ILE A 9 21.11 27.77 -11.74
C ILE A 9 19.78 27.42 -12.41
N CYS A 10 19.78 26.32 -13.17
CA CYS A 10 18.60 25.76 -13.81
C CYS A 10 17.72 25.09 -12.74
N LEU A 11 16.58 25.69 -12.42
CA LEU A 11 15.50 25.08 -11.62
C LEU A 11 14.81 24.01 -12.47
N LEU A 12 15.38 22.81 -12.51
CA LEU A 12 14.65 21.62 -12.96
C LEU A 12 13.59 21.29 -11.90
N PRO A 13 12.29 21.22 -12.24
CA PRO A 13 11.28 20.77 -11.29
C PRO A 13 11.57 19.31 -10.94
N ILE A 14 11.97 19.05 -9.69
CA ILE A 14 12.04 17.71 -9.15
C ILE A 14 10.60 17.24 -9.03
N GLN A 15 10.14 16.43 -9.98
CA GLN A 15 8.81 15.85 -9.87
C GLN A 15 8.86 14.71 -8.84
N LEU A 16 8.43 15.03 -7.63
CA LEU A 16 8.16 14.08 -6.56
C LEU A 16 6.80 13.41 -6.83
N PHE A 17 6.77 12.44 -7.74
CA PHE A 17 5.58 11.60 -7.88
C PHE A 17 5.62 10.53 -6.80
N CYS A 18 4.78 10.69 -5.78
CA CYS A 18 4.56 9.69 -4.75
C CYS A 18 3.58 8.58 -5.21
N GLN A 19 2.90 8.80 -6.34
CA GLN A 19 1.94 7.89 -6.95
C GLN A 19 2.34 7.60 -8.40
N THR A 20 1.98 6.42 -8.89
CA THR A 20 2.12 6.06 -10.31
C THR A 20 0.78 6.31 -10.98
N PRO A 21 0.60 7.41 -11.72
CA PRO A 21 -0.67 7.71 -12.37
C PRO A 21 -0.99 6.71 -13.49
N CYS A 22 -2.28 6.51 -13.73
CA CYS A 22 -2.75 5.80 -14.92
C CYS A 22 -2.60 6.68 -16.16
N GLU A 23 -1.55 6.45 -16.94
CA GLU A 23 -1.30 7.19 -18.16
C GLU A 23 -1.52 6.30 -19.39
N ASN A 24 -2.28 6.81 -20.36
CA ASN A 24 -2.60 6.09 -21.60
C ASN A 24 -3.18 4.67 -21.38
N GLY A 25 -3.93 4.48 -20.29
CA GLY A 25 -4.55 3.19 -19.95
C GLY A 25 -3.60 2.16 -19.33
N SER A 26 -2.40 2.56 -18.91
CA SER A 26 -1.48 1.68 -18.18
C SER A 26 -0.84 2.34 -16.95
N VAL A 27 -0.65 1.54 -15.90
CA VAL A 27 0.09 1.90 -14.69
C VAL A 27 1.04 0.76 -14.34
N ASN A 28 2.34 1.03 -14.36
CA ASN A 28 3.38 0.04 -14.05
C ASN A 28 3.23 -1.31 -14.81
N GLY A 29 2.82 -1.26 -16.08
CA GLY A 29 2.60 -2.45 -16.92
C GLY A 29 1.26 -3.15 -16.73
N TYR A 30 0.41 -2.68 -15.82
CA TYR A 30 -0.96 -3.17 -15.65
C TYR A 30 -1.94 -2.29 -16.42
N PRO A 31 -2.97 -2.85 -17.07
CA PRO A 31 -4.09 -2.07 -17.60
C PRO A 31 -4.80 -1.31 -16.47
N CYS A 32 -5.15 -0.05 -16.71
CA CYS A 32 -5.88 0.76 -15.75
C CYS A 32 -6.93 1.63 -16.45
N ASN A 33 -7.97 2.00 -15.70
CA ASN A 33 -9.02 2.91 -16.15
C ASN A 33 -9.46 3.78 -14.98
N GLN A 34 -9.02 5.04 -14.95
CA GLN A 34 -9.32 6.01 -13.88
C GLN A 34 -8.95 5.51 -12.47
N VAL A 35 -7.88 4.71 -12.37
CA VAL A 35 -7.35 4.19 -11.11
C VAL A 35 -5.83 4.32 -11.13
N ASP A 36 -5.29 5.05 -10.15
CA ASP A 36 -3.85 5.22 -9.96
C ASP A 36 -3.30 4.17 -8.99
N LEU A 37 -2.02 3.81 -9.14
CA LEU A 37 -1.33 2.91 -8.23
C LEU A 37 -0.47 3.71 -7.27
N TYR A 38 -0.81 3.69 -5.99
CA TYR A 38 -0.07 4.41 -4.94
C TYR A 38 1.09 3.58 -4.37
N ALA A 39 0.82 2.34 -4.00
CA ALA A 39 1.80 1.46 -3.40
C ALA A 39 1.53 0.00 -3.76
N ARG A 40 2.56 -0.84 -3.61
CA ARG A 40 2.48 -2.28 -3.78
C ARG A 40 3.16 -2.95 -2.60
N LEU A 41 2.44 -3.82 -1.91
CA LEU A 41 2.98 -4.72 -0.90
C LEU A 41 2.85 -6.15 -1.44
N SER A 42 3.95 -6.89 -1.47
CA SER A 42 3.95 -8.31 -1.85
C SER A 42 3.44 -9.19 -0.72
N ASN A 43 3.01 -10.42 -1.04
CA ASN A 43 2.63 -11.40 -0.03
C ASN A 43 3.76 -11.66 0.97
N THR A 44 5.01 -11.72 0.52
CA THR A 44 6.18 -11.88 1.40
C THR A 44 6.33 -10.71 2.37
N GLU A 45 6.13 -9.47 1.91
CA GLU A 45 6.16 -8.29 2.79
C GLU A 45 5.00 -8.34 3.80
N LEU A 46 3.80 -8.72 3.36
CA LEU A 46 2.62 -8.82 4.20
C LEU A 46 2.73 -9.93 5.24
N SER A 47 3.08 -11.15 4.85
CA SER A 47 3.07 -12.34 5.70
C SER A 47 4.39 -12.61 6.42
N GLY A 48 5.51 -12.09 5.91
CA GLY A 48 6.87 -12.48 6.31
C GLY A 48 7.38 -13.79 5.69
N ASP A 49 6.59 -14.43 4.81
CA ASP A 49 6.92 -15.73 4.19
C ASP A 49 6.38 -15.80 2.76
N ALA A 50 7.26 -16.15 1.81
CA ALA A 50 6.95 -16.22 0.38
C ALA A 50 5.97 -17.33 -0.01
N ASN A 51 5.73 -18.32 0.86
CA ASN A 51 4.81 -19.43 0.62
C ASN A 51 3.39 -19.17 1.14
N ILE A 52 3.12 -17.95 1.61
CA ILE A 52 1.81 -17.54 2.12
C ILE A 52 1.06 -16.78 1.03
N GLU A 53 -0.21 -17.11 0.89
CA GLU A 53 -1.11 -16.51 -0.08
C GLU A 53 -2.06 -15.55 0.62
N SER A 54 -2.62 -14.61 -0.13
CA SER A 54 -3.74 -13.76 0.30
C SER A 54 -5.05 -14.48 0.03
N ALA A 55 -5.95 -14.48 1.01
CA ALA A 55 -7.27 -15.08 0.92
C ALA A 55 -8.37 -14.03 0.72
N ASP A 56 -8.28 -12.90 1.44
CA ASP A 56 -9.31 -11.86 1.46
C ASP A 56 -8.73 -10.48 1.82
N ILE A 57 -9.47 -9.40 1.56
CA ILE A 57 -9.12 -8.04 1.96
C ILE A 57 -10.37 -7.25 2.36
N TRP A 58 -10.28 -6.52 3.47
CA TRP A 58 -11.33 -5.63 3.94
C TRP A 58 -10.78 -4.27 4.34
N GLY A 59 -11.57 -3.21 4.15
CA GLY A 59 -11.25 -1.86 4.60
C GLY A 59 -11.92 -1.54 5.94
N TRP A 60 -11.19 -0.89 6.85
CA TRP A 60 -11.74 -0.38 8.09
C TRP A 60 -11.32 1.07 8.31
N THR A 61 -12.25 1.91 8.77
CA THR A 61 -11.99 3.30 9.13
C THR A 61 -12.23 3.46 10.62
N ASP A 62 -11.21 3.87 11.36
CA ASP A 62 -11.31 4.17 12.78
C ASP A 62 -12.32 5.31 13.00
N PRO A 63 -13.42 5.07 13.73
CA PRO A 63 -14.46 6.08 13.94
C PRO A 63 -13.99 7.28 14.78
N ASP A 64 -12.95 7.10 15.62
CA ASP A 64 -12.45 8.15 16.51
C ASP A 64 -11.41 9.03 15.82
N THR A 65 -10.55 8.43 14.97
CA THR A 65 -9.42 9.14 14.36
C THR A 65 -9.57 9.40 12.86
N GLY A 66 -10.50 8.72 12.19
CA GLY A 66 -10.66 8.74 10.74
C GLY A 66 -9.55 8.03 9.98
N LYS A 67 -8.62 7.36 10.67
CA LYS A 67 -7.55 6.59 10.03
C LYS A 67 -8.11 5.39 9.29
N GLU A 68 -7.56 5.15 8.10
CA GLU A 68 -7.96 4.03 7.25
C GLU A 68 -6.95 2.89 7.36
N TYR A 69 -7.48 1.67 7.40
CA TYR A 69 -6.72 0.44 7.52
C TYR A 69 -7.17 -0.57 6.46
N ALA A 70 -6.21 -1.23 5.84
CA ALA A 70 -6.46 -2.46 5.11
C ALA A 70 -6.21 -3.65 6.04
N LEU A 71 -7.21 -4.51 6.15
CA LEU A 71 -7.17 -5.78 6.86
C LEU A 71 -7.02 -6.87 5.80
N VAL A 72 -5.84 -7.50 5.73
CA VAL A 72 -5.55 -8.50 4.70
C VAL A 72 -5.57 -9.88 5.32
N GLY A 73 -6.51 -10.71 4.88
CA GLY A 73 -6.60 -12.11 5.21
C GLY A 73 -5.51 -12.87 4.47
N MET A 74 -4.58 -13.45 5.21
CA MET A 74 -3.51 -14.28 4.68
C MET A 74 -3.76 -15.74 5.07
N THR A 75 -3.21 -16.69 4.32
CA THR A 75 -3.44 -18.10 4.63
C THR A 75 -2.94 -18.48 6.02
N ASN A 76 -1.94 -17.78 6.55
CA ASN A 76 -1.40 -17.97 7.91
C ASN A 76 -1.96 -17.03 8.99
N GLY A 77 -2.89 -16.11 8.70
CA GLY A 77 -3.34 -15.12 9.68
C GLY A 77 -3.99 -13.87 9.08
N ILE A 78 -3.98 -12.77 9.81
CA ILE A 78 -4.45 -11.45 9.35
C ILE A 78 -3.30 -10.45 9.47
N VAL A 79 -3.16 -9.58 8.48
CA VAL A 79 -2.20 -8.47 8.48
C VAL A 79 -2.96 -7.16 8.55
N PHE A 80 -2.54 -6.27 9.43
CA PHE A 80 -3.13 -4.95 9.63
C PHE A 80 -2.21 -3.90 9.02
N VAL A 81 -2.71 -3.14 8.06
CA VAL A 81 -1.94 -2.14 7.31
C VAL A 81 -2.59 -0.77 7.50
N ASP A 82 -1.88 0.18 8.11
CA ASP A 82 -2.28 1.60 8.13
C ASP A 82 -2.08 2.16 6.72
N ILE A 83 -3.16 2.60 6.09
CA ILE A 83 -3.19 3.17 4.75
C ILE A 83 -3.54 4.67 4.76
N SER A 84 -3.47 5.32 5.94
CA SER A 84 -3.75 6.76 6.09
C SER A 84 -2.86 7.64 5.20
N SER A 85 -1.67 7.14 4.82
CA SER A 85 -0.85 7.68 3.74
C SER A 85 -0.78 6.63 2.62
N PRO A 86 -1.60 6.75 1.55
CA PRO A 86 -1.76 5.69 0.54
C PRO A 86 -0.46 5.33 -0.19
N ALA A 87 0.45 6.29 -0.35
CA ALA A 87 1.73 6.08 -1.01
C ALA A 87 2.79 5.43 -0.11
N THR A 88 2.57 5.39 1.21
CA THR A 88 3.49 4.81 2.19
C THR A 88 2.72 3.99 3.22
N PRO A 89 2.07 2.88 2.80
CA PRO A 89 1.33 2.03 3.71
C PRO A 89 2.27 1.39 4.74
N VAL A 90 1.82 1.26 5.99
CA VAL A 90 2.63 0.75 7.10
C VAL A 90 1.97 -0.50 7.69
N ILE A 91 2.70 -1.61 7.73
CA ILE A 91 2.24 -2.82 8.42
C ILE A 91 2.37 -2.59 9.93
N ILE A 92 1.23 -2.44 10.61
CA ILE A 92 1.17 -2.14 12.05
C ILE A 92 1.05 -3.40 12.92
N GLY A 93 0.69 -4.53 12.33
CA GLY A 93 0.55 -5.77 13.09
C GLY A 93 0.22 -6.98 12.24
N ARG A 94 0.42 -8.15 12.86
CA ARG A 94 0.03 -9.46 12.31
C ARG A 94 -0.62 -10.26 13.42
N LEU A 95 -1.78 -10.83 13.13
CA LEU A 95 -2.45 -11.79 14.01
C LEU A 95 -2.35 -13.18 13.38
N PRO A 96 -1.52 -14.09 13.93
CA PRO A 96 -1.40 -15.44 13.41
C PRO A 96 -2.72 -16.21 13.46
N SER A 97 -2.86 -17.21 12.59
CA SER A 97 -3.95 -18.17 12.61
C SER A 97 -4.09 -18.78 14.00
N HIS A 98 -5.29 -18.73 14.57
CA HIS A 98 -5.60 -19.35 15.86
C HIS A 98 -5.24 -20.84 15.93
N THR A 99 -5.36 -21.56 14.80
CA THR A 99 -5.05 -23.00 14.74
C THR A 99 -3.57 -23.28 14.45
N GLY A 100 -2.76 -22.25 14.19
CA GLY A 100 -1.39 -22.40 13.69
C GLY A 100 -1.28 -23.02 12.30
N LYS A 101 -2.41 -23.29 11.64
CA LYS A 101 -2.47 -23.91 10.31
C LYS A 101 -2.80 -22.89 9.24
N SER A 102 -2.25 -23.16 8.05
CA SER A 102 -2.57 -22.45 6.82
C SER A 102 -3.97 -22.84 6.31
N SER A 103 -4.75 -21.88 5.83
CA SER A 103 -6.07 -22.07 5.22
C SER A 103 -6.28 -21.08 4.09
N LEU A 104 -6.72 -21.56 2.92
CA LEU A 104 -7.12 -20.70 1.81
C LEU A 104 -8.40 -19.90 2.11
N TRP A 105 -9.20 -20.36 3.07
CA TRP A 105 -10.44 -19.70 3.50
C TRP A 105 -10.13 -18.86 4.74
N ARG A 106 -9.93 -17.56 4.54
CA ARG A 106 -9.62 -16.59 5.60
C ARG A 106 -10.31 -15.26 5.35
N ASP A 107 -11.62 -15.33 5.18
CA ASP A 107 -12.46 -14.17 4.96
C ASP A 107 -12.64 -13.40 6.27
N LEU A 108 -12.72 -12.08 6.18
CA LEU A 108 -12.88 -11.21 7.34
C LEU A 108 -13.73 -9.99 7.00
N ASN A 109 -14.51 -9.56 7.98
CA ASN A 109 -15.36 -8.39 7.87
C ASN A 109 -15.34 -7.65 9.20
N VAL A 110 -15.63 -6.36 9.17
CA VAL A 110 -15.79 -5.54 10.38
C VAL A 110 -17.24 -5.61 10.85
N PHE A 111 -17.45 -5.66 12.17
CA PHE A 111 -18.76 -5.56 12.79
C PHE A 111 -18.94 -4.20 13.46
N ASN A 112 -20.06 -3.52 13.15
CA ASN A 112 -20.54 -2.31 13.82
C ASN A 112 -19.52 -1.17 13.93
N ASN A 113 -18.85 -0.89 12.81
CA ASN A 113 -17.79 0.11 12.64
C ASN A 113 -17.79 1.25 13.67
#